data_AF-A0A926QEZ9-F1
#
_entry.id   AF-A0A926QEZ9-F1
#
_cell.length_a   1.000
_cell.length_b   1.000
_cell.length_c   1.000
_cell.angle_alpha   90.00
_cell.angle_beta   90.00
_cell.angle_gamma   90.00
#
_symmetry.space_group_name_H-M   'P 1'
#
loop_
_entity.id
_entity.type
_entity.pdbx_description
1 polymer ?
#
loop_
_entity_poly.entity_id
_entity_poly.type
_entity_poly.pdbx_seq_one_letter_code
_entity_poly.pdbx_strand_id
1 'polypeptide(L)'
;MPETIDWLLHSDPAIRWQVLRDLTDAPAPQVASERAQITEYGWGRRLLDLQHDGQWAGGACFPGPGWKAPRPLVGDPDGQPWVATLPTLRLLVHFGVDPADPQVRAAVEGVRDNARWEYAGEPFFEGEVEPCINGGTVAIGAYFGQDVEGVVTRLLGEQLADGGWTCEAERGSTRSSFHTTICVLEGLLAYERSGGSQDVRVARDRGEEYLLARRLLLHV
;
A
#
# COMPACT_ATOMS: atom_id res chain seq x y z
N MET A 1 18.57 24.77 -12.76
CA MET A 1 18.34 23.47 -12.10
C MET A 1 19.40 22.48 -12.57
N PRO A 2 19.84 21.53 -11.73
CA PRO A 2 20.69 20.41 -12.16
C PRO A 2 20.03 19.60 -13.29
N GLU A 3 20.83 19.08 -14.22
CA GLU A 3 20.35 18.26 -15.36
C GLU A 3 19.48 17.07 -14.91
N THR A 4 19.84 16.43 -13.79
CA THR A 4 19.07 15.32 -13.22
C THR A 4 17.68 15.75 -12.74
N ILE A 5 17.55 16.94 -12.13
CA ILE A 5 16.25 17.45 -11.68
C ILE A 5 15.39 17.80 -12.89
N ASP A 6 15.98 18.41 -13.92
CA ASP A 6 15.27 18.70 -15.16
C ASP A 6 14.77 17.41 -15.83
N TRP A 7 15.59 16.37 -15.93
CA TRP A 7 15.17 15.06 -16.43
C TRP A 7 14.01 14.45 -15.63
N LEU A 8 14.08 14.52 -14.29
CA LEU A 8 13.00 14.05 -13.41
C LEU A 8 11.71 14.88 -13.59
N LEU A 9 11.81 16.18 -13.85
CA LEU A 9 10.66 17.03 -14.16
C LEU A 9 10.08 16.75 -15.55
N HIS A 10 10.82 16.11 -16.45
CA HIS A 10 10.32 15.64 -17.75
C HIS A 10 9.80 14.18 -17.68
N SER A 11 9.15 13.81 -16.57
CA SER A 11 8.59 12.46 -16.35
C SER A 11 7.08 12.49 -16.09
N ASP A 12 6.51 11.33 -15.76
CA ASP A 12 5.08 11.15 -15.43
C ASP A 12 4.66 12.04 -14.26
N PRO A 13 3.41 12.57 -14.23
CA PRO A 13 2.90 13.33 -13.09
C PRO A 13 3.17 12.66 -11.75
N ALA A 14 3.04 11.32 -11.66
CA ALA A 14 3.27 10.55 -10.44
C ALA A 14 4.67 10.72 -9.84
N ILE A 15 5.66 11.12 -10.64
CA ILE A 15 7.02 11.45 -10.20
C ILE A 15 7.18 12.97 -10.10
N ARG A 16 6.72 13.71 -11.10
CA ARG A 16 6.96 15.15 -11.26
C ARG A 16 6.52 15.98 -10.06
N TRP A 17 5.34 15.71 -9.49
CA TRP A 17 4.87 16.48 -8.32
C TRP A 17 5.75 16.26 -7.08
N GLN A 18 6.32 15.07 -6.91
CA GLN A 18 7.21 14.73 -5.79
C GLN A 18 8.55 15.45 -5.94
N VAL A 19 9.07 15.51 -7.17
CA VAL A 19 10.28 16.27 -7.49
C VAL A 19 10.08 17.75 -7.20
N LEU A 20 8.93 18.32 -7.59
CA LEU A 20 8.59 19.70 -7.25
C LEU A 20 8.53 19.91 -5.73
N ARG A 21 7.89 18.99 -4.98
CA ARG A 21 7.76 19.07 -3.52
C ARG A 21 9.10 18.97 -2.79
N ASP A 22 9.95 18.02 -3.18
CA ASP A 22 11.08 17.59 -2.35
C ASP A 22 12.42 18.15 -2.81
N LEU A 23 12.55 18.49 -4.10
CA LEU A 23 13.84 18.81 -4.73
C LEU A 23 13.90 20.22 -5.33
N THR A 24 12.84 21.02 -5.18
CA THR A 24 12.76 22.39 -5.68
C THR A 24 12.08 23.32 -4.67
N ASP A 25 12.06 24.63 -4.97
CA ASP A 25 11.35 25.65 -4.19
C ASP A 25 9.90 25.89 -4.69
N ALA A 26 9.29 24.91 -5.37
CA ALA A 26 7.95 25.06 -5.93
C ALA A 26 6.91 25.27 -4.82
N PRO A 27 6.01 26.26 -4.95
CA PRO A 27 5.00 26.54 -3.93
C PRO A 27 3.92 25.44 -3.92
N ALA A 28 3.29 25.23 -2.76
CA ALA A 28 2.28 24.19 -2.56
C ALA A 28 1.14 24.17 -3.62
N PRO A 29 0.62 25.31 -4.12
CA PRO A 29 -0.39 25.29 -5.19
C PRO A 29 0.13 24.70 -6.51
N GLN A 30 1.41 24.90 -6.84
CA GLN A 30 2.01 24.30 -8.03
C GLN A 30 2.15 22.79 -7.87
N VAL A 31 2.62 22.34 -6.70
CA VAL A 31 2.72 20.91 -6.35
C VAL A 31 1.33 20.24 -6.42
N ALA A 32 0.31 20.87 -5.85
CA ALA A 32 -1.06 20.37 -5.87
C ALA A 32 -1.63 20.29 -7.29
N SER A 33 -1.42 21.33 -8.10
CA SER A 33 -1.84 21.34 -9.51
C SER A 33 -1.15 20.25 -10.33
N GLU A 34 0.12 19.96 -10.04
CA GLU A 34 0.85 18.89 -10.70
C GLU A 34 0.34 17.51 -10.28
N ARG A 35 0.14 17.30 -8.98
CA ARG A 35 -0.41 16.06 -8.42
C ARG A 35 -1.81 15.76 -8.97
N ALA A 36 -2.63 16.78 -9.20
CA ALA A 36 -3.96 16.61 -9.80
C ALA A 36 -3.91 16.02 -11.23
N GLN A 37 -2.80 16.13 -11.95
CA GLN A 37 -2.69 15.54 -13.29
C GLN A 37 -2.60 14.01 -13.29
N ILE A 38 -2.35 13.37 -12.15
CA ILE A 38 -2.20 11.91 -12.07
C ILE A 38 -3.47 11.18 -12.52
N THR A 39 -4.65 11.73 -12.25
CA THR A 39 -5.94 11.13 -12.63
C THR A 39 -6.34 11.47 -14.07
N GLU A 40 -5.63 12.39 -14.72
CA GLU A 40 -5.91 12.85 -16.09
C GLU A 40 -4.96 12.25 -17.12
N TYR A 41 -3.68 12.05 -16.77
CA TYR A 41 -2.63 11.64 -17.70
C TYR A 41 -1.70 10.58 -17.10
N GLY A 42 -1.04 9.83 -17.98
CA GLY A 42 0.07 8.98 -17.58
C GLY A 42 -0.33 7.69 -16.86
N TRP A 43 0.50 7.26 -15.92
CA TRP A 43 0.37 5.95 -15.28
C TRP A 43 -0.82 5.86 -14.34
N GLY A 44 -1.10 6.89 -13.54
CA GLY A 44 -2.23 6.90 -12.61
C GLY A 44 -3.58 6.76 -13.33
N ARG A 45 -3.82 7.62 -14.33
CA ARG A 45 -4.98 7.54 -15.22
C ARG A 45 -5.14 6.14 -15.81
N ARG A 46 -4.05 5.60 -16.39
CA ARG A 46 -4.07 4.28 -17.01
C ARG A 46 -4.42 3.17 -16.03
N LEU A 47 -3.90 3.21 -14.81
CA LEU A 47 -4.28 2.24 -13.78
C LEU A 47 -5.76 2.37 -13.44
N LEU A 48 -6.27 3.59 -13.23
CA LEU A 48 -7.69 3.81 -12.94
C LEU A 48 -8.59 3.36 -14.10
N ASP A 49 -8.17 3.47 -15.35
CA ASP A 49 -8.93 2.99 -16.52
C ASP A 49 -8.91 1.46 -16.68
N LEU A 50 -7.97 0.75 -16.05
CA LEU A 50 -7.84 -0.71 -16.12
C LEU A 50 -8.70 -1.46 -15.09
N GLN A 51 -9.31 -0.74 -14.15
CA GLN A 51 -10.17 -1.36 -13.14
C GLN A 51 -11.47 -1.90 -13.75
N HIS A 52 -11.98 -2.96 -13.15
CA HIS A 52 -13.33 -3.46 -13.38
C HIS A 52 -14.02 -3.66 -12.03
N ASP A 53 -15.11 -2.94 -11.77
CA ASP A 53 -15.84 -2.93 -10.51
C ASP A 53 -14.95 -2.66 -9.27
N GLY A 54 -13.93 -1.81 -9.45
CA GLY A 54 -12.93 -1.45 -8.45
C GLY A 54 -11.77 -2.44 -8.34
N GLN A 55 -11.73 -3.51 -9.13
CA GLN A 55 -10.70 -4.54 -9.02
C GLN A 55 -9.70 -4.47 -10.17
N TRP A 56 -8.47 -4.89 -9.89
CA TRP A 56 -7.42 -5.09 -10.89
C TRP A 56 -7.07 -6.57 -10.99
N ALA A 57 -6.95 -7.06 -12.22
CA ALA A 57 -6.70 -8.47 -12.51
C ALA A 57 -7.69 -9.46 -11.86
N GLY A 58 -8.82 -8.99 -11.34
CA GLY A 58 -9.92 -9.80 -10.79
C GLY A 58 -9.66 -10.44 -9.43
N GLY A 59 -8.64 -10.01 -8.67
CA GLY A 59 -8.40 -10.52 -7.32
C GLY A 59 -7.75 -9.49 -6.39
N ALA A 60 -7.60 -9.85 -5.12
CA ALA A 60 -7.13 -8.97 -4.05
C ALA A 60 -5.59 -8.93 -4.00
N CYS A 61 -4.94 -10.00 -3.54
CA CYS A 61 -3.47 -10.12 -3.53
C CYS A 61 -2.94 -10.75 -4.82
N PHE A 62 -3.69 -11.70 -5.37
CA PHE A 62 -3.35 -12.47 -6.57
C PHE A 62 -4.37 -12.21 -7.69
N PRO A 63 -4.00 -12.39 -8.96
CA PRO A 63 -4.98 -12.33 -10.04
C PRO A 63 -6.10 -13.36 -9.86
N GLY A 64 -7.32 -12.97 -10.25
CA GLY A 64 -8.48 -13.84 -10.16
C GLY A 64 -8.45 -15.01 -11.16
N PRO A 65 -9.35 -15.99 -10.99
CA PRO A 65 -9.45 -17.14 -11.87
C PRO A 65 -9.60 -16.73 -13.35
N GLY A 66 -8.77 -17.31 -14.21
CA GLY A 66 -8.82 -17.07 -15.65
C GLY A 66 -8.11 -15.79 -16.11
N TRP A 67 -7.51 -15.01 -15.20
CA TRP A 67 -6.61 -13.92 -15.60
C TRP A 67 -5.41 -14.48 -16.39
N LYS A 68 -5.03 -13.77 -17.45
CA LYS A 68 -3.87 -14.10 -18.28
C LYS A 68 -3.04 -12.85 -18.48
N ALA A 69 -1.73 -12.97 -18.25
CA ALA A 69 -0.82 -11.87 -18.47
C ALA A 69 -0.89 -11.41 -19.95
N PRO A 70 -1.06 -10.11 -20.20
CA PRO A 70 -1.16 -9.59 -21.57
C PRO A 70 0.19 -9.65 -22.31
N ARG A 71 1.28 -9.87 -21.58
CA ARG A 71 2.64 -10.06 -22.07
C ARG A 71 3.34 -11.08 -21.16
N PRO A 72 4.40 -11.75 -21.64
CA PRO A 72 5.21 -12.60 -20.77
C PRO A 72 5.68 -11.83 -19.53
N LEU A 73 5.49 -12.44 -18.36
CA LEU A 73 6.01 -11.90 -17.11
C LEU A 73 7.54 -11.92 -17.16
N VAL A 74 8.17 -10.83 -16.74
CA VAL A 74 9.63 -10.74 -16.63
C VAL A 74 10.01 -11.19 -15.22
N GLY A 75 10.94 -12.14 -15.11
CA GLY A 75 11.34 -12.74 -13.84
C GLY A 75 10.80 -14.16 -13.72
N ASP A 76 10.37 -14.53 -12.51
CA ASP A 76 9.79 -15.84 -12.24
C ASP A 76 8.37 -15.94 -12.84
N PRO A 77 8.12 -16.79 -13.85
CA PRO A 77 6.80 -16.96 -14.44
C PRO A 77 5.77 -17.58 -13.48
N ASP A 78 6.24 -18.26 -12.43
CA ASP A 78 5.41 -18.85 -11.38
C ASP A 78 5.28 -17.90 -10.16
N GLY A 79 5.97 -16.76 -10.19
CA GLY A 79 5.95 -15.76 -9.13
C GLY A 79 4.71 -14.86 -9.16
N GLN A 80 4.52 -14.08 -8.09
CA GLN A 80 3.43 -13.12 -8.01
C GLN A 80 3.60 -12.03 -9.09
N PRO A 81 2.58 -11.74 -9.92
CA PRO A 81 2.71 -10.78 -11.01
C PRO A 81 2.55 -9.32 -10.55
N TRP A 82 2.16 -9.08 -9.29
CA TRP A 82 2.01 -7.75 -8.68
C TRP A 82 1.05 -6.79 -9.40
N VAL A 83 0.00 -7.33 -10.03
CA VAL A 83 -1.00 -6.57 -10.79
C VAL A 83 -2.41 -6.62 -10.20
N ALA A 84 -2.61 -7.37 -9.11
CA ALA A 84 -3.90 -7.48 -8.45
C ALA A 84 -4.29 -6.19 -7.71
N THR A 85 -5.42 -6.20 -7.02
CA THR A 85 -5.99 -4.99 -6.39
C THR A 85 -5.08 -4.38 -5.32
N LEU A 86 -4.56 -5.16 -4.38
CA LEU A 86 -3.65 -4.70 -3.32
C LEU A 86 -2.39 -4.00 -3.88
N PRO A 87 -1.56 -4.62 -4.74
CA PRO A 87 -0.36 -3.97 -5.25
C PRO A 87 -0.69 -2.74 -6.12
N THR A 88 -1.81 -2.76 -6.85
CA THR A 88 -2.23 -1.60 -7.65
C THR A 88 -2.65 -0.42 -6.78
N LEU A 89 -3.41 -0.64 -5.71
CA LEU A 89 -3.77 0.40 -4.76
C LEU A 89 -2.55 0.94 -4.03
N ARG A 90 -1.59 0.09 -3.62
CA ARG A 90 -0.30 0.56 -3.05
C ARG A 90 0.42 1.48 -4.03
N LEU A 91 0.46 1.13 -5.31
CA LEU A 91 1.09 1.98 -6.33
C LEU A 91 0.36 3.32 -6.51
N LEU A 92 -0.98 3.34 -6.50
CA LEU A 92 -1.76 4.58 -6.56
C LEU A 92 -1.50 5.47 -5.33
N VAL A 93 -1.38 4.89 -4.13
CA VAL A 93 -0.95 5.61 -2.92
C VAL A 93 0.44 6.21 -3.11
N HIS A 94 1.42 5.44 -3.62
CA HIS A 94 2.77 5.95 -3.90
C HIS A 94 2.81 7.02 -4.99
N PHE A 95 1.92 6.93 -5.98
CA PHE A 95 1.74 7.99 -6.97
C PHE A 95 1.17 9.26 -6.34
N GLY A 96 0.45 9.15 -5.21
CA GLY A 96 -0.12 10.30 -4.51
C GLY A 96 -1.43 10.79 -5.11
N VAL A 97 -2.22 9.90 -5.73
CA VAL A 97 -3.55 10.24 -6.28
C VAL A 97 -4.42 10.94 -5.25
N ASP A 98 -5.21 11.92 -5.65
CA ASP A 98 -6.07 12.61 -4.69
C ASP A 98 -7.21 11.67 -4.23
N PRO A 99 -7.30 11.30 -2.94
CA PRO A 99 -8.40 10.46 -2.46
C PRO A 99 -9.78 11.14 -2.58
N ALA A 100 -9.83 12.47 -2.75
CA ALA A 100 -11.07 13.20 -2.98
C ALA A 100 -11.51 13.22 -4.45
N ASP A 101 -10.65 12.81 -5.39
CA ASP A 101 -10.99 12.75 -6.81
C ASP A 101 -12.16 11.77 -7.06
N PRO A 102 -13.21 12.17 -7.80
CA PRO A 102 -14.38 11.31 -8.02
C PRO A 102 -14.08 9.95 -8.67
N GLN A 103 -13.11 9.88 -9.59
CA GLN A 103 -12.72 8.63 -10.24
C GLN A 103 -12.01 7.71 -9.25
N VAL A 104 -11.14 8.26 -8.41
CA VAL A 104 -10.45 7.53 -7.35
C VAL A 104 -11.45 7.01 -6.32
N ARG A 105 -12.37 7.87 -5.86
CA ARG A 105 -13.43 7.49 -4.91
C ARG A 105 -14.29 6.36 -5.44
N ALA A 106 -14.76 6.46 -6.69
CA ALA A 106 -15.57 5.42 -7.32
C ALA A 106 -14.81 4.09 -7.42
N ALA A 107 -13.51 4.12 -7.73
CA ALA A 107 -12.69 2.92 -7.77
C ALA A 107 -12.55 2.27 -6.38
N VAL A 108 -12.29 3.07 -5.33
CA VAL A 108 -12.16 2.57 -3.94
C VAL A 108 -13.49 2.07 -3.39
N GLU A 109 -14.60 2.75 -3.68
CA GLU A 109 -15.95 2.27 -3.34
C GLU A 109 -16.23 0.91 -4.01
N GLY A 110 -15.82 0.74 -5.29
CA GLY A 110 -15.87 -0.54 -5.97
C GLY A 110 -15.02 -1.64 -5.29
N VAL A 111 -13.81 -1.31 -4.82
CA VAL A 111 -12.98 -2.25 -4.04
C VAL A 111 -13.72 -2.70 -2.79
N ARG A 112 -14.25 -1.74 -2.01
CA ARG A 112 -14.97 -2.03 -0.76
C ARG A 112 -16.15 -2.96 -1.02
N ASP A 113 -16.92 -2.68 -2.07
CA ASP A 113 -18.17 -3.38 -2.31
C ASP A 113 -17.93 -4.76 -2.94
N ASN A 114 -16.91 -4.91 -3.80
CA ASN A 114 -16.75 -6.09 -4.68
C ASN A 114 -15.48 -6.93 -4.45
N ALA A 115 -14.37 -6.34 -3.97
CA ALA A 115 -13.12 -7.08 -3.82
C ALA A 115 -13.16 -7.97 -2.56
N ARG A 116 -12.69 -9.21 -2.70
CA ARG A 116 -12.63 -10.21 -1.62
C ARG A 116 -11.26 -10.86 -1.56
N TRP A 117 -10.79 -11.16 -0.35
CA TRP A 117 -9.55 -11.88 -0.13
C TRP A 117 -9.65 -13.34 -0.57
N GLU A 118 -8.55 -13.87 -1.09
CA GLU A 118 -8.52 -15.21 -1.67
C GLU A 118 -8.63 -16.33 -0.63
N TYR A 119 -8.25 -16.08 0.63
CA TYR A 119 -8.17 -17.12 1.66
C TYR A 119 -9.55 -17.58 2.14
N ALA A 120 -10.40 -16.65 2.59
CA ALA A 120 -11.72 -16.97 3.13
C ALA A 120 -12.85 -16.03 2.63
N GLY A 121 -12.56 -15.19 1.63
CA GLY A 121 -13.59 -14.40 0.94
C GLY A 121 -14.06 -13.19 1.74
N GLU A 122 -13.29 -12.72 2.70
CA GLU A 122 -13.55 -11.50 3.47
C GLU A 122 -13.51 -10.26 2.56
N PRO A 123 -14.35 -9.24 2.83
CA PRO A 123 -14.21 -7.91 2.23
C PRO A 123 -12.79 -7.37 2.34
N PHE A 124 -12.30 -6.71 1.27
CA PHE A 124 -10.92 -6.25 1.18
C PHE A 124 -10.46 -5.43 2.41
N PHE A 125 -11.29 -4.49 2.88
CA PHE A 125 -10.96 -3.63 4.02
C PHE A 125 -11.18 -4.29 5.40
N GLU A 126 -11.76 -5.49 5.45
CA GLU A 126 -11.82 -6.31 6.69
C GLU A 126 -10.52 -7.08 6.93
N GLY A 127 -9.60 -7.06 5.96
CA GLY A 127 -8.26 -7.63 6.08
C GLY A 127 -8.19 -9.13 5.75
N GLU A 128 -6.95 -9.60 5.67
CA GLU A 128 -6.56 -10.97 5.35
C GLU A 128 -5.90 -11.64 6.57
N VAL A 129 -5.39 -12.86 6.44
CA VAL A 129 -4.70 -13.58 7.51
C VAL A 129 -3.30 -13.05 7.74
N GLU A 130 -2.55 -12.80 6.67
CA GLU A 130 -1.13 -12.46 6.78
C GLU A 130 -0.90 -11.01 7.27
N PRO A 131 -0.13 -10.78 8.34
CA PRO A 131 0.15 -9.43 8.85
C PRO A 131 0.83 -8.52 7.81
N CYS A 132 1.62 -9.09 6.90
CA CYS A 132 2.30 -8.36 5.82
C CYS A 132 1.32 -7.79 4.79
N ILE A 133 0.24 -8.51 4.50
CA ILE A 133 -0.86 -8.04 3.66
C ILE A 133 -1.65 -6.97 4.41
N ASN A 134 -2.04 -7.27 5.66
CA ASN A 134 -2.81 -6.37 6.52
C ASN A 134 -2.14 -5.01 6.76
N GLY A 135 -0.82 -4.96 6.93
CA GLY A 135 -0.09 -3.69 7.02
C GLY A 135 -0.32 -2.80 5.79
N GLY A 136 -0.34 -3.39 4.59
CA GLY A 136 -0.69 -2.66 3.37
C GLY A 136 -2.16 -2.28 3.28
N THR A 137 -3.06 -3.16 3.70
CA THR A 137 -4.50 -2.89 3.76
C THR A 137 -4.80 -1.70 4.66
N VAL A 138 -4.14 -1.62 5.83
CA VAL A 138 -4.25 -0.47 6.74
C VAL A 138 -3.69 0.80 6.09
N ALA A 139 -2.53 0.74 5.43
CA ALA A 139 -1.97 1.90 4.74
C ALA A 139 -2.90 2.44 3.64
N ILE A 140 -3.49 1.55 2.84
CA ILE A 140 -4.47 1.90 1.79
C ILE A 140 -5.74 2.47 2.41
N GLY A 141 -6.30 1.81 3.42
CA GLY A 141 -7.53 2.26 4.07
C GLY A 141 -7.37 3.62 4.72
N ALA A 142 -6.26 3.84 5.43
CA ALA A 142 -5.91 5.14 6.01
C ALA A 142 -5.78 6.24 4.94
N TYR A 143 -5.18 5.93 3.79
CA TYR A 143 -5.02 6.89 2.70
C TYR A 143 -6.35 7.28 2.04
N PHE A 144 -7.24 6.31 1.81
CA PHE A 144 -8.52 6.51 1.12
C PHE A 144 -9.73 6.69 2.06
N GLY A 145 -9.49 6.83 3.37
CA GLY A 145 -10.54 7.02 4.37
C GLY A 145 -11.52 5.85 4.50
N GLN A 146 -11.04 4.62 4.33
CA GLN A 146 -11.82 3.40 4.55
C GLN A 146 -11.64 2.89 5.98
N ASP A 147 -12.68 2.25 6.51
CA ASP A 147 -12.63 1.63 7.84
C ASP A 147 -11.69 0.42 7.82
N VAL A 148 -10.65 0.47 8.66
CA VAL A 148 -9.66 -0.59 8.87
C VAL A 148 -9.47 -0.87 10.37
N GLU A 149 -10.40 -0.46 11.22
CA GLU A 149 -10.30 -0.58 12.68
C GLU A 149 -10.17 -2.04 13.13
N GLY A 150 -10.89 -2.95 12.46
CA GLY A 150 -10.77 -4.39 12.68
C GLY A 150 -9.38 -4.92 12.37
N VAL A 151 -8.79 -4.47 11.25
CA VAL A 151 -7.44 -4.89 10.82
C VAL A 151 -6.38 -4.35 11.79
N VAL A 152 -6.51 -3.11 12.24
CA VAL A 152 -5.59 -2.52 13.24
C VAL A 152 -5.69 -3.29 14.57
N THR A 153 -6.91 -3.58 15.04
CA THR A 153 -7.14 -4.37 16.26
C THR A 153 -6.43 -5.73 16.17
N ARG A 154 -6.58 -6.40 15.02
CA ARG A 154 -5.92 -7.68 14.74
C ARG A 154 -4.40 -7.56 14.81
N LEU A 155 -3.81 -6.59 14.10
CA LEU A 155 -2.36 -6.38 14.10
C LEU A 155 -1.82 -6.10 15.50
N LEU A 156 -2.52 -5.31 16.32
CA LEU A 156 -2.13 -5.04 17.70
C LEU A 156 -2.16 -6.32 18.56
N GLY A 157 -3.14 -7.19 18.34
CA GLY A 157 -3.26 -8.48 19.03
C GLY A 157 -2.24 -9.53 18.59
N GLU A 158 -1.71 -9.42 17.38
CA GLU A 158 -0.76 -10.37 16.77
C GLU A 158 0.71 -10.00 16.97
N GLN A 159 1.03 -8.87 17.61
CA GLN A 159 2.42 -8.47 17.85
C GLN A 159 3.14 -9.49 18.74
N LEU A 160 4.28 -9.99 18.26
CA LEU A 160 5.05 -11.00 18.98
C LEU A 160 5.80 -10.42 20.20
N ALA A 161 6.30 -11.32 21.06
CA ALA A 161 7.02 -10.95 22.28
C ALA A 161 8.30 -10.13 21.99
N ASP A 162 8.98 -10.43 20.88
CA ASP A 162 10.17 -9.70 20.41
C ASP A 162 9.85 -8.35 19.76
N GLY A 163 8.57 -7.97 19.66
CA GLY A 163 8.10 -6.65 19.27
C GLY A 163 7.71 -6.50 17.79
N GLY A 164 8.02 -7.47 16.93
CA GLY A 164 7.65 -7.40 15.51
C GLY A 164 6.44 -8.27 15.14
N TRP A 165 6.33 -8.53 13.84
CA TRP A 165 5.32 -9.42 13.24
C TRP A 165 5.96 -10.39 12.25
N THR A 166 5.29 -11.51 11.96
CA THR A 166 5.68 -12.46 10.91
C THR A 166 4.46 -13.17 10.35
N CYS A 167 4.46 -13.44 9.04
CA CYS A 167 3.40 -14.19 8.38
C CYS A 167 3.49 -15.70 8.72
N GLU A 168 4.60 -16.16 9.30
CA GLU A 168 4.81 -17.55 9.79
C GLU A 168 4.31 -17.78 11.23
N ALA A 169 3.65 -16.80 11.86
CA ALA A 169 3.21 -16.90 13.25
C ALA A 169 2.15 -18.00 13.41
N GLU A 170 1.23 -18.12 12.45
CA GLU A 170 0.22 -19.19 12.41
C GLU A 170 0.83 -20.59 12.29
N ARG A 171 2.07 -20.70 11.78
CA ARG A 171 2.85 -21.93 11.68
C ARG A 171 3.77 -22.16 12.88
N GLY A 172 3.60 -21.36 13.93
CA GLY A 172 4.32 -21.49 15.20
C GLY A 172 5.62 -20.69 15.30
N SER A 173 5.92 -19.80 14.35
CA SER A 173 7.08 -18.92 14.50
C SER A 173 6.87 -17.95 15.66
N THR A 174 7.84 -17.94 16.57
CA THR A 174 7.94 -16.96 17.66
C THR A 174 8.93 -15.84 17.34
N ARG A 175 9.49 -15.82 16.12
CA ARG A 175 10.43 -14.81 15.65
C ARG A 175 9.77 -13.97 14.57
N SER A 176 9.76 -12.66 14.77
CA SER A 176 9.29 -11.74 13.75
C SER A 176 10.18 -11.76 12.50
N SER A 177 9.68 -11.22 11.40
CA SER A 177 10.42 -11.02 10.15
C SER A 177 10.58 -9.53 9.87
N PHE A 178 11.64 -9.16 9.16
CA PHE A 178 11.88 -7.77 8.76
C PHE A 178 10.76 -7.23 7.87
N HIS A 179 10.45 -7.94 6.79
CA HIS A 179 9.49 -7.48 5.80
C HIS A 179 8.10 -7.30 6.41
N THR A 180 7.61 -8.31 7.15
CA THR A 180 6.30 -8.22 7.79
C THR A 180 6.26 -7.08 8.82
N THR A 181 7.31 -6.92 9.63
CA THR A 181 7.37 -5.83 10.61
C THR A 181 7.35 -4.46 9.94
N ILE A 182 8.10 -4.26 8.86
CA ILE A 182 8.09 -3.00 8.11
C ILE A 182 6.71 -2.71 7.53
N CYS A 183 6.07 -3.69 6.87
CA CYS A 183 4.73 -3.49 6.30
C CYS A 183 3.70 -3.10 7.37
N VAL A 184 3.75 -3.72 8.54
CA VAL A 184 2.85 -3.38 9.66
C VAL A 184 3.15 -1.99 10.21
N LEU A 185 4.42 -1.64 10.40
CA LEU A 185 4.82 -0.30 10.88
C LEU A 185 4.38 0.81 9.92
N GLU A 186 4.55 0.62 8.61
CA GLU A 186 4.09 1.56 7.59
C GLU A 186 2.57 1.76 7.63
N GLY A 187 1.82 0.66 7.77
CA GLY A 187 0.37 0.69 7.94
C GLY A 187 -0.06 1.44 9.19
N LEU A 188 0.48 1.08 10.36
CA LEU A 188 0.14 1.72 11.63
C LEU A 188 0.54 3.20 11.63
N LEU A 189 1.67 3.57 11.03
CA LEU A 189 2.07 4.97 10.89
C LEU A 189 1.10 5.76 10.01
N ALA A 190 0.66 5.18 8.88
CA ALA A 190 -0.34 5.81 8.02
C ALA A 190 -1.67 6.02 8.76
N TYR A 191 -2.13 5.01 9.49
CA TYR A 191 -3.35 5.07 10.32
C TYR A 191 -3.27 6.12 11.44
N GLU A 192 -2.14 6.21 12.15
CA GLU A 192 -1.94 7.25 13.17
C GLU A 192 -2.01 8.65 12.53
N ARG A 193 -1.34 8.84 11.39
CA ARG A 193 -1.30 10.13 10.69
C ARG A 193 -2.64 10.54 10.08
N SER A 194 -3.50 9.59 9.72
CA SER A 194 -4.85 9.86 9.24
C SER A 194 -5.84 10.19 10.37
N GLY A 195 -5.40 10.14 11.64
CA GLY A 195 -6.26 10.40 12.79
C GLY A 195 -7.05 9.18 13.26
N GLY A 196 -6.50 7.98 13.08
CA GLY A 196 -7.09 6.74 13.58
C GLY A 196 -7.45 6.78 15.06
N SER A 197 -8.47 6.01 15.45
CA SER A 197 -9.07 6.07 16.79
C SER A 197 -8.32 5.27 17.86
N GLN A 198 -7.53 4.27 17.46
CA GLN A 198 -6.76 3.40 18.36
C GLN A 198 -5.34 3.94 18.58
N ASP A 199 -4.82 3.81 19.80
CA ASP A 199 -3.43 4.15 20.09
C ASP A 199 -2.49 3.03 19.61
N VAL A 200 -1.78 3.29 18.52
CA VAL A 200 -0.83 2.35 17.90
C VAL A 200 0.62 2.64 18.28
N ARG A 201 0.90 3.70 19.06
CA ARG A 201 2.28 4.18 19.30
C ARG A 201 3.15 3.16 20.00
N VAL A 202 2.63 2.55 21.06
CA VAL A 202 3.38 1.53 21.81
C VAL A 202 3.74 0.33 20.93
N ALA A 203 2.82 -0.11 20.08
CA ALA A 203 3.10 -1.19 19.15
C ALA A 203 4.14 -0.78 18.11
N ARG A 204 4.05 0.45 17.57
CA ARG A 204 5.04 1.00 16.64
C ARG A 204 6.43 1.08 17.27
N ASP A 205 6.56 1.66 18.46
CA ASP A 205 7.85 1.79 19.17
C ASP A 205 8.52 0.43 19.37
N ARG A 206 7.75 -0.60 19.76
CA ARG A 206 8.26 -1.97 19.91
C ARG A 206 8.70 -2.60 18.58
N GLY A 207 7.98 -2.35 17.50
CA GLY A 207 8.36 -2.83 16.17
C GLY A 207 9.58 -2.12 15.61
N GLU A 208 9.71 -0.81 15.85
CA GLU A 208 10.90 -0.04 15.49
C GLU A 208 12.13 -0.52 16.29
N GLU A 209 11.98 -0.75 17.60
CA GLU A 209 13.04 -1.32 18.44
C GLU A 209 13.44 -2.73 17.97
N TYR A 210 12.48 -3.56 17.55
CA TYR A 210 12.77 -4.88 16.96
C TYR A 210 13.74 -4.78 15.77
N LEU A 211 13.55 -3.79 14.89
CA LEU A 211 14.39 -3.55 13.71
C LEU A 211 15.75 -2.94 14.10
N LEU A 212 15.75 -1.97 15.02
CA LEU A 212 16.95 -1.26 15.47
C LEU A 212 17.91 -2.17 16.27
N ALA A 213 17.36 -3.01 17.15
CA ALA A 213 18.14 -4.01 17.90
C ALA A 213 18.89 -4.99 16.97
N ARG A 214 18.41 -5.13 15.73
CA ARG A 214 19.01 -5.95 14.66
C ARG A 214 19.75 -5.11 13.60
N ARG A 215 20.04 -3.84 13.90
CA ARG A 215 20.82 -2.91 13.07
C ARG A 215 20.28 -2.69 11.66
N LEU A 216 18.97 -2.88 11.46
CA LEU A 216 18.35 -2.86 10.12
C LEU A 216 18.93 -3.93 9.16
N LEU A 217 19.57 -4.97 9.69
CA LEU A 217 20.21 -6.04 8.93
C LEU A 217 19.48 -7.37 9.16
N LEU A 218 19.31 -8.13 8.08
CA LEU A 218 18.95 -9.54 8.18
C LEU A 218 20.15 -10.30 8.78
N HIS A 219 20.18 -10.44 10.09
CA HIS A 219 21.11 -11.36 10.74
C HIS A 219 20.57 -12.78 10.55
N VAL A 220 21.15 -13.48 9.58
CA VAL A 220 20.92 -14.91 9.31
C VAL A 220 21.62 -15.75 10.38
#